data_AF-A0A382T794-F1
#
_entry.id   AF-A0A382T794-F1
#
_cell.length_a   1.000
_cell.length_b   1.000
_cell.length_c   1.000
_cell.angle_alpha   90.00
_cell.angle_beta   90.00
_cell.angle_gamma   90.00
#
_symmetry.space_group_name_H-M   'P 1'
#
loop_
_entity.id
_entity.type
_entity.pdbx_description
1 polymer ?
#
loop_
_entity_poly.entity_id
_entity_poly.type
_entity_poly.pdbx_seq_one_letter_code
_entity_poly.pdbx_strand_id
1 'polypeptide(L)' 'VNAVKDNHLKLVLQYDGSAFRGWQMQREERTVQGELEAALKQLTNARRPVVGSGRTD' A
#
# COMPACT_ATOMS: atom_id res chain seq x y z
N VAL A 1 27.65 -1.47 -10.31
CA VAL A 1 26.19 -1.34 -10.38
C VAL A 1 25.76 -0.27 -9.38
N ASN A 2 25.18 0.85 -9.82
CA ASN A 2 24.69 1.86 -8.89
C ASN A 2 23.46 1.29 -8.18
N ALA A 3 23.57 1.07 -6.87
CA ALA A 3 22.43 0.67 -6.06
C ALA A 3 21.43 1.83 -6.05
N VAL A 4 20.19 1.58 -6.50
CA VAL A 4 19.09 2.53 -6.32
C VAL A 4 18.90 2.70 -4.81
N LYS A 5 19.05 3.93 -4.32
CA LYS A 5 18.87 4.24 -2.91
C LYS A 5 17.38 4.15 -2.57
N ASP A 6 17.01 3.31 -1.61
CA ASP A 6 15.65 3.27 -1.12
C ASP A 6 15.35 4.52 -0.29
N ASN A 7 14.30 5.25 -0.68
CA ASN A 7 13.85 6.45 0.00
C ASN A 7 12.58 6.15 0.81
N HIS A 8 12.54 6.59 2.06
CA HIS A 8 11.33 6.55 2.86
C HIS A 8 10.47 7.78 2.56
N LEU A 9 9.29 7.54 2.01
CA LEU A 9 8.35 8.59 1.65
C LEU A 9 7.14 8.54 2.58
N LYS A 10 6.66 9.70 3.00
CA LYS A 10 5.35 9.84 3.64
C LYS A 10 4.31 10.11 2.55
N LEU A 11 3.26 9.29 2.52
CA LEU A 11 2.09 9.50 1.68
C LEU A 11 0.93 10.02 2.54
N VAL A 12 0.20 11.01 2.04
CA VAL A 12 -1.09 11.43 2.59
C VAL A 12 -2.13 10.97 1.59
N LEU A 13 -3.07 10.14 2.01
CA LEU A 13 -3.99 9.43 1.13
C LEU A 13 -5.44 9.69 1.55
N GLN A 14 -6.32 9.66 0.56
CA GLN A 14 -7.76 9.63 0.73
C GLN A 14 -8.31 8.47 -0.10
N TYR A 15 -9.32 7.79 0.42
CA TYR A 15 -10.04 6.74 -0.29
C TYR A 15 -11.50 6.72 0.18
N ASP A 16 -12.39 6.26 -0.70
CA ASP A 16 -13.72 5.81 -0.30
C ASP A 16 -13.60 4.37 0.21
N GLY A 17 -13.99 4.15 1.47
CA GLY A 17 -13.90 2.84 2.12
C GLY A 17 -15.01 1.86 1.74
N SER A 18 -16.06 2.29 1.02
CA SER A 18 -17.28 1.49 0.81
C SER A 18 -17.07 0.12 0.15
N ALA A 19 -16.02 -0.02 -0.66
CA ALA A 19 -15.69 -1.25 -1.40
C ALA A 19 -14.47 -2.00 -0.82
N PHE A 20 -14.04 -1.65 0.38
CA PHE A 20 -12.87 -2.21 1.05
C PHE A 20 -13.23 -2.81 2.40
N ARG A 21 -12.51 -3.87 2.79
CA ARG A 21 -12.53 -4.44 4.14
C ARG A 21 -11.40 -3.83 4.96
N GLY A 22 -11.49 -2.51 5.10
CA GLY A 22 -10.55 -1.70 5.86
C GLY A 22 -9.19 -1.53 5.23
N TRP A 23 -8.27 -1.10 6.08
CA TRP A 23 -6.90 -0.78 5.69
C TRP A 23 -6.05 -2.03 5.45
N GLN A 24 -5.99 -2.91 6.45
CA GLN A 24 -4.95 -3.95 6.54
C GLN A 24 -5.09 -5.00 5.44
N MET A 25 -3.99 -5.45 4.82
CA MET A 25 -4.03 -6.58 3.88
C MET A 25 -4.59 -7.85 4.52
N GLN A 26 -5.50 -8.52 3.81
CA GLN A 26 -6.10 -9.80 4.19
C GLN A 26 -5.98 -10.79 3.03
N ARG A 27 -6.22 -12.09 3.26
CA ARG A 27 -5.98 -13.15 2.24
C ARG A 27 -6.99 -13.13 1.10
N GLU A 28 -8.25 -12.86 1.40
CA GLU A 28 -9.38 -13.07 0.46
C GLU A 28 -10.20 -11.80 0.22
N GLU A 29 -9.90 -10.73 0.96
CA GLU A 29 -10.68 -9.51 0.94
C GLU A 29 -9.89 -8.38 0.27
N ARG A 30 -10.61 -7.51 -0.43
CA ARG A 30 -10.03 -6.30 -1.01
C ARG A 30 -9.83 -5.25 0.08
N THR A 31 -8.60 -4.76 0.23
CA THR A 31 -8.26 -3.77 1.27
C THR A 31 -7.37 -2.67 0.71
N VAL A 32 -7.34 -1.53 1.40
CA VAL A 32 -6.62 -0.34 0.91
C VAL A 32 -5.11 -0.58 0.84
N GLN A 33 -4.52 -1.22 1.85
CA GLN A 33 -3.10 -1.58 1.82
C GLN A 33 -2.81 -2.54 0.65
N GLY A 34 -3.70 -3.51 0.41
CA GLY A 34 -3.55 -4.47 -0.69
C GLY A 34 -3.46 -3.80 -2.06
N GLU A 35 -4.41 -2.91 -2.36
CA GLU A 35 -4.42 -2.16 -3.62
C GLU A 35 -3.21 -1.22 -3.75
N LEU A 36 -2.85 -0.51 -2.67
CA LEU A 36 -1.73 0.40 -2.69
C LEU A 36 -0.40 -0.33 -2.95
N GLU A 37 -0.16 -1.45 -2.27
CA GLU A 37 1.04 -2.27 -2.50
C GLU A 37 1.05 -2.89 -3.91
N ALA A 38 -0.11 -3.26 -4.45
CA ALA A 38 -0.23 -3.76 -5.83
C ALA A 38 0.12 -2.68 -6.85
N ALA A 39 -0.39 -1.45 -6.67
CA ALA A 39 -0.05 -0.31 -7.53
C ALA A 39 1.44 0.05 -7.44
N LEU A 40 2.02 0.08 -6.23
CA LEU A 40 3.46 0.32 -6.05
C LEU A 40 4.31 -0.78 -6.69
N LYS A 41 3.85 -2.04 -6.66
CA LYS A 41 4.52 -3.13 -7.36
C LYS A 41 4.52 -2.92 -8.87
N GLN A 42 3.42 -2.48 -9.46
CA GLN A 42 3.36 -2.16 -10.89
C GLN A 42 4.30 -1.00 -11.25
N LEU A 43 4.36 0.04 -10.42
CA LEU A 43 5.19 1.23 -10.68
C LEU A 43 6.70 0.98 -10.49
N THR A 44 7.07 0.18 -9.51
CA THR A 44 8.48 -0.02 -9.12
C THR A 44 9.05 -1.36 -9.57
N ASN A 45 8.22 -2.22 -10.18
CA ASN A 45 8.52 -3.60 -10.53
C ASN A 45 9.08 -4.43 -9.35
N ALA A 46 8.72 -4.07 -8.12
CA ALA A 46 9.21 -4.67 -6.89
C ALA A 46 8.15 -4.61 -5.79
N ARG A 47 8.13 -5.58 -4.87
CA ARG A 47 7.23 -5.53 -3.70
C ARG A 47 7.65 -4.36 -2.79
N ARG A 48 6.71 -3.46 -2.48
CA ARG A 48 6.94 -2.30 -1.60
C ARG A 48 5.92 -2.32 -0.44
N PRO A 49 6.28 -2.86 0.73
CA PRO A 49 5.39 -2.87 1.90
C PRO A 49 5.08 -1.45 2.37
N VAL A 50 3.83 -1.19 2.77
CA VAL A 50 3.40 0.10 3.30
C VAL A 50 3.04 0.00 4.77
N VAL A 51 3.52 0.95 5.57
CA VAL A 51 3.14 1.11 6.98
C VAL A 51 2.07 2.20 7.08
N GLY A 52 0.89 1.82 7.57
CA GLY A 52 -0.20 2.78 7.84
C GLY A 52 -0.01 3.50 9.16
N SER A 53 -0.46 4.76 9.25
CA SER A 53 -0.48 5.53 10.51
C SER A 53 -1.58 5.09 11.48
N GLY A 54 -2.57 4.35 10.98
CA GLY A 54 -3.70 3.82 11.71
C GLY A 54 -4.47 2.82 10.84
N ARG A 55 -5.32 2.01 11.47
CA ARG A 55 -6.16 1.03 10.77
C ARG A 55 -7.60 1.53 10.73
N THR A 56 -8.23 1.40 9.57
CA THR A 56 -9.68 1.37 9.40
C THR A 56 -10.15 -0.07 9.34
N ASP A 57 -11.39 -0.30 9.77
CA ASP A 57 -12.12 -1.55 9.75
C ASP A 57 -12.60 -1.96 8.35
#